data_AF-A0A930UKB2-F1
#
_entry.id   AF-A0A930UKB2-F1
#
_cell.length_a   1.000
_cell.length_b   1.000
_cell.length_c   1.000
_cell.angle_alpha   90.00
_cell.angle_beta   90.00
_cell.angle_gamma   90.00
#
_symmetry.space_group_name_H-M   'P 1'
#
loop_
_entity.id
_entity.type
_entity.pdbx_description
1 polymer ?
#
loop_
_entity_poly.entity_id
_entity_poly.type
_entity_poly.pdbx_seq_one_letter_code
_entity_poly.pdbx_strand_id
1 'polypeptide(L)'
;MNHSPTTPSEFDPKTTKPIESLDSMVVRFAGDSGDGMQLAGDRLAGTSALAGNDISTFPDFPAEIRAPKGTLAGVSGFQVHFAARDIHTPGDEVDILVAMNPAALVQNLSFLRPHGTLIVDTDLFDAKNLKLARIERNPLDDKAIDDFNLIRVPLSSLTREAVAPSGVGRKIATRCRNFFALGLVYWLCGRDIENTLKWIERRFGDRPDVAEADTLALRAGWNFGETTEALKRSYRVPPAELPPGEYRNITGNQALALGLITASERSNKSIFYGSYPITPASDILHELARHKRFGVRTFQAEDEIAAITSAIGAAYGGAMGVTASSGPGIALKTEAMGLAIMLELPLLVLSIQRGGPSTGLPTKPEQSDLLQVMFGRSGESPLPVLAASGPTDCFDIVIEAWRIATRLMTPVVVLSDAFTANGAEPWRIPDIEAIEPIDISHPEERAPDAPPFLPYSRNEWLARPWALPGTPGLMHRLGSLEKQDGSGNVSYDPDNHERMVDLRARKVANAVHLIGDQSVFGPDRGRLLILSWGGTQGVCRQAVERMNAEGKAVAHAHLRHLHPLPSNLGDILRNYERILVPEMNSGQLAMILRARYLVDIISLNRVRGRPFMVREIIDAIEESLA
;
A
#
# COMPACT_ATOMS: atom_id res chain seq x y z
N MET A 1 15.03 22.43 -54.24
CA MET A 1 14.18 21.22 -54.18
C MET A 1 14.93 20.22 -53.30
N ASN A 2 14.70 20.22 -51.99
CA ASN A 2 13.57 19.58 -51.27
C ASN A 2 13.93 18.12 -50.94
N HIS A 3 13.92 17.60 -49.71
CA HIS A 3 13.45 18.05 -48.40
C HIS A 3 14.23 17.27 -47.32
N SER A 4 14.67 17.94 -46.26
CA SER A 4 14.85 17.28 -44.95
C SER A 4 13.47 17.06 -44.34
N PRO A 5 13.16 15.88 -43.77
CA PRO A 5 11.92 15.70 -43.05
C PRO A 5 12.06 16.39 -41.69
N THR A 6 11.51 17.59 -41.60
CA THR A 6 11.14 18.21 -40.33
C THR A 6 10.09 17.32 -39.67
N THR A 7 10.46 16.71 -38.54
CA THR A 7 9.51 16.20 -37.55
C THR A 7 8.59 17.35 -37.12
N PRO A 8 7.25 17.23 -37.23
CA PRO A 8 6.36 18.14 -36.52
C PRO A 8 6.30 17.66 -35.07
N SER A 9 7.23 18.17 -34.26
CA SER A 9 7.04 18.39 -32.84
C SER A 9 6.53 19.81 -32.69
N GLU A 10 5.35 20.00 -32.10
CA GLU A 10 5.00 21.10 -31.19
C GLU A 10 3.47 21.18 -31.06
N PHE A 11 2.90 20.39 -30.15
CA PHE A 11 1.80 20.94 -29.34
C PHE A 11 2.49 21.77 -28.25
N ASP A 12 2.90 22.99 -28.61
CA ASP A 12 3.27 24.03 -27.64
C ASP A 12 2.13 25.05 -27.61
N PRO A 13 1.06 24.81 -26.83
CA PRO A 13 0.16 25.90 -26.56
C PRO A 13 0.86 26.75 -25.50
N LYS A 14 1.62 27.75 -25.95
CA LYS A 14 2.09 28.83 -25.08
C LYS A 14 0.87 29.41 -24.40
N THR A 15 0.63 28.99 -23.16
CA THR A 15 -0.44 29.56 -22.35
C THR A 15 -0.18 31.04 -22.25
N THR A 16 -1.20 31.83 -22.54
CA THR A 16 -1.10 33.29 -22.49
C THR A 16 -1.11 33.80 -21.05
N LYS A 17 -1.40 32.93 -20.09
CA LYS A 17 -1.54 33.25 -18.67
C LYS A 17 -0.25 32.99 -17.89
N PRO A 18 0.02 33.78 -16.82
CA PRO A 18 1.19 33.58 -15.97
C PRO A 18 1.29 32.15 -15.42
N ILE A 19 2.51 31.62 -15.40
CA ILE A 19 2.85 30.32 -14.81
C ILE A 19 3.58 30.57 -13.49
N GLU A 20 3.05 30.02 -12.41
CA GLU A 20 3.67 30.07 -11.08
C GLU A 20 4.37 28.76 -10.77
N SER A 21 5.64 28.83 -10.34
CA SER A 21 6.40 27.64 -9.93
C SER A 21 6.11 27.32 -8.47
N LEU A 22 5.78 26.06 -8.17
CA LEU A 22 5.56 25.55 -6.83
C LEU A 22 6.49 24.35 -6.56
N ASP A 23 6.88 24.15 -5.30
CA ASP A 23 7.69 22.98 -4.92
C ASP A 23 6.90 21.66 -4.96
N SER A 24 5.62 21.73 -4.66
CA SER A 24 4.73 20.57 -4.58
C SER A 24 3.28 20.99 -4.75
N MET A 25 2.44 20.05 -5.14
CA MET A 25 1.00 20.27 -5.24
C MET A 25 0.19 19.01 -4.93
N VAL A 26 -0.91 19.19 -4.22
CA VAL A 26 -1.88 18.16 -3.82
C VAL A 26 -3.20 18.41 -4.52
N VAL A 27 -3.61 17.47 -5.36
CA VAL A 27 -4.88 17.52 -6.11
C VAL A 27 -5.78 16.40 -5.64
N ARG A 28 -7.05 16.71 -5.34
CA ARG A 28 -8.06 15.71 -5.00
C ARG A 28 -9.24 15.77 -5.97
N PHE A 29 -9.52 14.64 -6.63
CA PHE A 29 -10.76 14.43 -7.36
C PHE A 29 -11.78 13.77 -6.45
N ALA A 30 -12.98 14.34 -6.33
CA ALA A 30 -14.06 13.81 -5.51
C ALA A 30 -15.39 13.79 -6.28
N GLY A 31 -16.08 12.65 -6.25
CA GLY A 31 -17.33 12.44 -6.96
C GLY A 31 -18.00 11.14 -6.54
N ASP A 32 -19.03 10.70 -7.25
CA ASP A 32 -19.69 9.43 -6.92
C ASP A 32 -18.85 8.22 -7.38
N SER A 33 -19.02 7.09 -6.69
CA SER A 33 -18.53 5.80 -7.19
C SER A 33 -19.01 5.55 -8.62
N GLY A 34 -18.07 5.22 -9.51
CA GLY A 34 -18.32 5.01 -10.93
C GLY A 34 -18.28 6.27 -11.81
N ASP A 35 -18.08 7.46 -11.23
CA ASP A 35 -17.82 8.69 -12.01
C ASP A 35 -16.36 8.79 -12.49
N GLY A 36 -15.50 7.83 -12.15
CA GLY A 36 -14.15 7.74 -12.71
C GLY A 36 -13.09 8.58 -12.00
N MET A 37 -13.28 8.93 -10.72
CA MET A 37 -12.31 9.70 -9.92
C MET A 37 -10.98 8.96 -9.77
N GLN A 38 -11.03 7.64 -9.58
CA GLN A 38 -9.85 6.78 -9.51
C GLN A 38 -9.03 6.86 -10.81
N LEU A 39 -9.72 6.76 -11.96
CA LEU A 39 -9.08 6.87 -13.27
C LEU A 39 -8.44 8.25 -13.47
N ALA A 40 -9.13 9.33 -13.12
CA ALA A 40 -8.59 10.69 -13.25
C ALA A 40 -7.33 10.87 -12.39
N GLY A 41 -7.37 10.41 -11.13
CA GLY A 41 -6.24 10.40 -10.22
C GLY A 41 -5.05 9.59 -10.74
N ASP A 42 -5.29 8.35 -11.21
CA ASP A 42 -4.25 7.48 -11.78
C ASP A 42 -3.58 8.12 -13.01
N ARG A 43 -4.35 8.79 -13.87
CA ARG A 43 -3.82 9.48 -15.05
C ARG A 43 -2.96 10.69 -14.65
N LEU A 44 -3.41 11.47 -13.67
CA LEU A 44 -2.63 12.60 -13.14
C LEU A 44 -1.33 12.14 -12.47
N ALA A 45 -1.39 11.09 -11.65
CA ALA A 45 -0.21 10.49 -11.03
C ALA A 45 0.79 9.99 -12.08
N GLY A 46 0.31 9.20 -13.06
CA GLY A 46 1.16 8.70 -14.15
C GLY A 46 1.79 9.81 -15.00
N THR A 47 1.03 10.85 -15.33
CA THR A 47 1.54 11.99 -16.11
C THR A 47 2.53 12.83 -15.31
N SER A 48 2.33 12.97 -13.99
CA SER A 48 3.27 13.67 -13.11
C SER A 48 4.58 12.89 -12.95
N ALA A 49 4.51 11.56 -12.81
CA ALA A 49 5.70 10.70 -12.80
C ALA A 49 6.49 10.78 -14.12
N LEU A 50 5.81 10.81 -15.27
CA LEU A 50 6.46 10.99 -16.58
C LEU A 50 7.10 12.37 -16.75
N ALA A 51 6.61 13.38 -16.02
CA ALA A 51 7.23 14.70 -15.94
C ALA A 51 8.43 14.75 -14.97
N GLY A 52 8.82 13.60 -14.40
CA GLY A 52 9.96 13.47 -13.48
C GLY A 52 9.65 13.89 -12.05
N ASN A 53 8.39 14.02 -11.66
CA ASN A 53 8.03 14.32 -10.27
C ASN A 53 8.06 13.07 -9.40
N ASP A 54 8.43 13.26 -8.14
CA ASP A 54 8.09 12.30 -7.10
C ASP A 54 6.57 12.36 -6.84
N ILE A 55 5.95 11.23 -6.51
CA ILE A 55 4.51 11.11 -6.35
C ILE A 55 4.12 10.26 -5.14
N SER A 56 3.02 10.64 -4.48
CA SER A 56 2.35 9.82 -3.50
C SER A 56 0.84 9.92 -3.71
N THR A 57 0.14 8.78 -3.71
CA THR A 57 -1.29 8.73 -4.00
C THR A 57 -2.10 8.15 -2.84
N PHE A 58 -3.35 8.63 -2.72
CA PHE A 58 -4.32 8.07 -1.79
C PHE A 58 -5.69 7.88 -2.46
N PRO A 59 -6.00 6.64 -2.88
CA PRO A 59 -7.33 6.29 -3.36
C PRO A 59 -8.29 6.12 -2.18
N ASP A 60 -9.33 6.95 -2.11
CA ASP A 60 -10.37 6.91 -1.08
C ASP A 60 -11.66 6.30 -1.65
N PHE A 61 -11.91 5.04 -1.29
CA PHE A 61 -13.11 4.33 -1.72
C PHE A 61 -14.26 4.52 -0.71
N PRO A 62 -15.51 4.63 -1.20
CA PRO A 62 -16.67 4.57 -0.32
C PRO A 62 -16.76 3.21 0.36
N ALA A 63 -17.40 3.16 1.53
CA ALA A 63 -17.64 1.90 2.22
C ALA A 63 -18.65 1.00 1.46
N GLU A 64 -19.58 1.61 0.72
CA GLU A 64 -20.60 0.91 -0.04
C GLU A 64 -20.22 0.76 -1.52
N ILE A 65 -20.26 -0.47 -2.02
CA ILE A 65 -19.96 -0.77 -3.44
C ILE A 65 -20.96 -0.09 -4.39
N ARG A 66 -22.23 0.07 -3.97
CA ARG A 66 -23.30 0.67 -4.78
C ARG A 66 -24.18 1.61 -3.96
N ALA A 67 -23.57 2.57 -3.28
CA ALA A 67 -24.34 3.68 -2.70
C ALA A 67 -25.12 4.43 -3.81
N PRO A 68 -26.31 4.97 -3.50
CA PRO A 68 -27.02 5.83 -4.43
C PRO A 68 -26.17 7.06 -4.81
N LYS A 69 -26.13 7.39 -6.10
CA LYS A 69 -25.42 8.58 -6.60
C LYS A 69 -25.92 9.86 -5.92
N GLY A 70 -25.01 10.79 -5.64
CA GLY A 70 -25.29 12.05 -4.96
C GLY A 70 -25.42 11.95 -3.45
N THR A 71 -25.14 10.79 -2.84
CA THR A 71 -25.17 10.61 -1.38
C THR A 71 -23.77 10.61 -0.79
N LEU A 72 -23.64 11.01 0.48
CA LEU A 72 -22.36 11.01 1.21
C LEU A 72 -21.71 9.62 1.27
N ALA A 73 -22.52 8.55 1.39
CA ALA A 73 -22.01 7.18 1.43
C ALA A 73 -21.37 6.72 0.11
N GLY A 74 -21.70 7.38 -1.01
CA GLY A 74 -21.21 7.04 -2.34
C GLY A 74 -20.02 7.86 -2.82
N VAL A 75 -19.53 8.80 -2.01
CA VAL A 75 -18.39 9.65 -2.38
C VAL A 75 -17.13 8.80 -2.46
N SER A 76 -16.48 8.87 -3.62
CA SER A 76 -15.13 8.37 -3.88
C SER A 76 -14.19 9.53 -4.13
N GLY A 77 -13.00 9.45 -3.55
CA GLY A 77 -11.92 10.40 -3.72
C GLY A 77 -10.68 9.75 -4.32
N PHE A 78 -9.86 10.54 -5.00
CA PHE A 78 -8.48 10.17 -5.31
C PHE A 78 -7.59 11.40 -5.12
N GLN A 79 -6.61 11.29 -4.23
CA GLN A 79 -5.64 12.33 -3.98
C GLN A 79 -4.30 11.99 -4.61
N VAL A 80 -3.68 12.98 -5.24
CA VAL A 80 -2.35 12.91 -5.83
C VAL A 80 -1.52 14.04 -5.27
N HIS A 81 -0.42 13.71 -4.60
CA HIS A 81 0.65 14.65 -4.27
C HIS A 81 1.79 14.43 -5.22
N PHE A 82 2.28 15.50 -5.84
CA PHE A 82 3.47 15.46 -6.67
C PHE A 82 4.38 16.64 -6.33
N ALA A 83 5.69 16.39 -6.33
CA ALA A 83 6.67 17.35 -5.85
C ALA A 83 7.95 17.36 -6.68
N ALA A 84 8.72 18.43 -6.50
CA ALA A 84 10.09 18.62 -6.98
C ALA A 84 11.14 18.12 -5.98
N ARG A 85 10.70 17.50 -4.88
CA ARG A 85 11.53 16.92 -3.83
C ARG A 85 10.92 15.58 -3.42
N ASP A 86 11.67 14.80 -2.67
CA ASP A 86 11.19 13.57 -2.05
C ASP A 86 9.99 13.86 -1.13
N ILE A 87 8.91 13.10 -1.30
CA ILE A 87 7.68 13.19 -0.51
C ILE A 87 7.25 11.82 -0.04
N HIS A 88 6.88 11.74 1.23
CA HIS A 88 6.52 10.46 1.86
C HIS A 88 5.04 10.33 2.20
N THR A 89 4.22 11.32 1.81
CA THR A 89 2.80 11.37 2.16
C THR A 89 1.98 11.90 0.99
N PRO A 90 0.69 11.54 0.88
CA PRO A 90 -0.20 12.10 -0.12
C PRO A 90 -0.60 13.56 0.18
N GLY A 91 -0.09 14.18 1.25
CA GLY A 91 -0.39 15.55 1.66
C GLY A 91 -1.59 15.67 2.63
N ASP A 92 -1.44 16.51 3.65
CA ASP A 92 -2.48 16.80 4.66
C ASP A 92 -3.62 17.66 4.11
N GLU A 93 -3.22 18.70 3.37
CA GLU A 93 -4.12 19.68 2.77
C GLU A 93 -4.08 19.58 1.25
N VAL A 94 -5.20 19.91 0.62
CA VAL A 94 -5.42 19.87 -0.80
C VAL A 94 -5.27 21.29 -1.35
N ASP A 95 -4.50 21.45 -2.43
CA ASP A 95 -4.35 22.73 -3.12
C ASP A 95 -5.47 22.94 -4.16
N ILE A 96 -5.87 21.86 -4.83
CA ILE A 96 -6.94 21.85 -5.84
C ILE A 96 -7.93 20.73 -5.52
N LEU A 97 -9.15 21.10 -5.16
CA LEU A 97 -10.26 20.17 -4.96
C LEU A 97 -11.22 20.24 -6.15
N VAL A 98 -11.40 19.12 -6.84
CA VAL A 98 -12.43 18.94 -7.87
C VAL A 98 -13.60 18.21 -7.26
N ALA A 99 -14.71 18.92 -7.01
CA ALA A 99 -15.93 18.36 -6.44
C ALA A 99 -17.03 18.25 -7.51
N MET A 100 -17.32 17.01 -7.94
CA MET A 100 -18.29 16.73 -9.00
C MET A 100 -19.74 16.98 -8.58
N ASN A 101 -20.04 16.97 -7.29
CA ASN A 101 -21.40 17.13 -6.78
C ASN A 101 -21.40 17.68 -5.32
N PRO A 102 -22.56 18.07 -4.76
CA PRO A 102 -22.63 18.61 -3.40
C PRO A 102 -22.15 17.67 -2.29
N ALA A 103 -22.39 16.35 -2.42
CA ALA A 103 -21.93 15.37 -1.44
C ALA A 103 -20.39 15.28 -1.41
N ALA A 104 -19.76 15.27 -2.59
CA ALA A 104 -18.33 15.28 -2.74
C ALA A 104 -17.69 16.55 -2.16
N LEU A 105 -18.35 17.71 -2.36
CA LEU A 105 -17.91 18.98 -1.79
C LEU A 105 -17.91 18.92 -0.25
N VAL A 106 -19.07 18.64 0.37
CA VAL A 106 -19.21 18.69 1.84
C VAL A 106 -18.26 17.72 2.53
N GLN A 107 -18.06 16.54 1.98
CA GLN A 107 -17.17 15.54 2.57
C GLN A 107 -15.68 15.90 2.47
N ASN A 108 -15.30 16.75 1.50
CA ASN A 108 -13.89 17.02 1.20
C ASN A 108 -13.45 18.47 1.44
N LEU A 109 -14.37 19.41 1.63
CA LEU A 109 -14.05 20.84 1.76
C LEU A 109 -13.07 21.12 2.92
N SER A 110 -13.21 20.41 4.04
CA SER A 110 -12.31 20.55 5.21
C SER A 110 -10.84 20.19 4.95
N PHE A 111 -10.53 19.54 3.83
CA PHE A 111 -9.15 19.25 3.43
C PHE A 111 -8.58 20.29 2.46
N LEU A 112 -9.43 21.14 1.84
CA LEU A 112 -8.96 22.20 0.96
C LEU A 112 -8.31 23.28 1.81
N ARG A 113 -7.05 23.61 1.52
CA ARG A 113 -6.35 24.68 2.23
C ARG A 113 -7.04 26.03 2.01
N PRO A 114 -6.92 26.99 2.96
CA PRO A 114 -7.35 28.37 2.73
C PRO A 114 -6.77 28.91 1.42
N HIS A 115 -7.59 29.62 0.63
CA HIS A 115 -7.24 30.13 -0.70
C HIS A 115 -6.88 29.05 -1.74
N GLY A 116 -7.11 27.78 -1.44
CA GLY A 116 -7.05 26.68 -2.40
C GLY A 116 -8.07 26.84 -3.53
N THR A 117 -7.83 26.15 -4.65
CA THR A 117 -8.72 26.20 -5.82
C THR A 117 -9.81 25.15 -5.71
N LEU A 118 -11.07 25.59 -5.78
CA LEU A 118 -12.23 24.73 -5.71
C LEU A 118 -12.94 24.69 -7.06
N ILE A 119 -12.89 23.56 -7.75
CA ILE A 119 -13.58 23.36 -9.04
C ILE A 119 -14.86 22.58 -8.79
N VAL A 120 -16.01 23.14 -9.22
CA VAL A 120 -17.33 22.53 -9.01
C VAL A 120 -18.13 22.40 -10.30
N ASP A 121 -18.82 21.26 -10.46
CA ASP A 121 -19.80 21.07 -11.54
C ASP A 121 -21.14 21.72 -11.15
N THR A 122 -21.38 22.96 -11.58
CA THR A 122 -22.58 23.71 -11.21
C THR A 122 -23.88 23.06 -11.68
N ASP A 123 -23.83 22.23 -12.72
CA ASP A 123 -25.03 21.52 -13.22
C ASP A 123 -25.57 20.53 -12.19
N LEU A 124 -24.76 20.07 -11.24
CA LEU A 124 -25.15 19.12 -10.20
C LEU A 124 -25.52 19.75 -8.86
N PHE A 125 -25.49 21.08 -8.72
CA PHE A 125 -25.95 21.79 -7.52
C PHE A 125 -27.43 22.16 -7.60
N ASP A 126 -28.27 21.19 -8.00
CA ASP A 126 -29.72 21.32 -8.05
C ASP A 126 -30.40 20.84 -6.75
N ALA A 127 -31.69 21.15 -6.58
CA ALA A 127 -32.45 20.80 -5.37
C ALA A 127 -32.48 19.28 -5.09
N LYS A 128 -32.39 18.45 -6.14
CA LYS A 128 -32.40 16.99 -6.01
C LYS A 128 -31.10 16.49 -5.38
N ASN A 129 -29.95 16.93 -5.90
CA ASN A 129 -28.63 16.51 -5.42
C ASN A 129 -28.31 17.10 -4.05
N LEU A 130 -28.75 18.33 -3.75
CA LEU A 130 -28.66 18.90 -2.39
C LEU A 130 -29.42 18.03 -1.38
N LYS A 131 -30.65 17.61 -1.72
CA LYS A 131 -31.44 16.71 -0.87
C LYS A 131 -30.77 15.36 -0.65
N LEU A 132 -30.18 14.77 -1.70
CA LEU A 132 -29.45 13.49 -1.59
C LEU A 132 -28.20 13.61 -0.73
N ALA A 133 -27.51 14.75 -0.80
CA ALA A 133 -26.37 15.08 0.04
C ALA A 133 -26.75 15.48 1.47
N ARG A 134 -28.05 15.54 1.79
CA ARG A 134 -28.62 16.00 3.08
C ARG A 134 -28.25 17.45 3.41
N ILE A 135 -28.29 18.30 2.41
CA ILE A 135 -27.97 19.73 2.52
C ILE A 135 -29.24 20.55 2.27
N GLU A 136 -29.53 21.48 3.18
CA GLU A 136 -30.72 22.34 3.07
C GLU A 136 -30.49 23.58 2.19
N ARG A 137 -29.29 24.16 2.23
CA ARG A 137 -28.92 25.37 1.49
C ARG A 137 -27.72 25.09 0.59
N ASN A 138 -27.69 25.68 -0.59
CA ASN A 138 -26.57 25.49 -1.50
C ASN A 138 -25.26 25.96 -0.84
N PRO A 139 -24.28 25.05 -0.61
CA PRO A 139 -23.05 25.41 0.09
C PRO A 139 -22.23 26.43 -0.69
N LEU A 140 -22.41 26.52 -2.01
CA LEU A 140 -21.73 27.50 -2.86
C LEU A 140 -22.15 28.96 -2.59
N ASP A 141 -23.21 29.17 -1.82
CA ASP A 141 -23.71 30.49 -1.44
C ASP A 141 -23.35 30.85 0.02
N ASP A 142 -22.62 29.95 0.72
CA ASP A 142 -22.11 30.18 2.06
C ASP A 142 -20.85 31.06 2.02
N LYS A 143 -20.71 31.97 2.99
CA LYS A 143 -19.52 32.81 3.16
C LYS A 143 -18.26 31.99 3.39
N ALA A 144 -18.38 30.78 3.93
CA ALA A 144 -17.22 29.88 4.08
C ALA A 144 -16.57 29.53 2.73
N ILE A 145 -17.29 29.65 1.61
CA ILE A 145 -16.72 29.40 0.28
C ILE A 145 -15.87 30.58 -0.22
N ASP A 146 -16.10 31.79 0.31
CA ASP A 146 -15.36 33.00 -0.10
C ASP A 146 -13.86 32.93 0.26
N ASP A 147 -13.48 32.06 1.19
CA ASP A 147 -12.08 31.80 1.56
C ASP A 147 -11.32 31.03 0.46
N PHE A 148 -12.00 30.45 -0.53
CA PHE A 148 -11.43 29.64 -1.60
C PHE A 148 -11.49 30.32 -2.96
N ASN A 149 -10.57 29.95 -3.86
CA ASN A 149 -10.65 30.33 -5.27
C ASN A 149 -11.68 29.43 -5.99
N LEU A 150 -12.95 29.82 -5.96
CA LEU A 150 -14.06 29.06 -6.53
C LEU A 150 -14.14 29.20 -8.07
N ILE A 151 -14.03 28.07 -8.76
CA ILE A 151 -14.18 27.94 -10.21
C ILE A 151 -15.48 27.18 -10.50
N ARG A 152 -16.49 27.94 -10.91
CA ARG A 152 -17.80 27.41 -11.31
C ARG A 152 -17.76 26.96 -12.76
N VAL A 153 -17.97 25.67 -13.00
CA VAL A 153 -17.98 25.10 -14.35
C VAL A 153 -19.31 24.37 -14.57
N PRO A 154 -20.10 24.69 -15.60
CA PRO A 154 -21.22 23.84 -16.03
C PRO A 154 -20.67 22.60 -16.75
N LEU A 155 -19.95 21.78 -15.99
CA LEU A 155 -19.06 20.74 -16.49
C LEU A 155 -19.85 19.64 -17.18
N SER A 156 -21.01 19.26 -16.64
CA SER A 156 -21.88 18.27 -17.27
C SER A 156 -22.42 18.71 -18.62
N SER A 157 -22.80 19.98 -18.75
CA SER A 157 -23.36 20.55 -19.97
C SER A 157 -22.26 20.75 -21.02
N LEU A 158 -21.13 21.37 -20.64
CA LEU A 158 -19.98 21.56 -21.53
C LEU A 158 -19.39 20.23 -22.03
N THR A 159 -19.31 19.21 -21.17
CA THR A 159 -18.86 17.87 -21.59
C THR A 159 -19.80 17.30 -22.65
N ARG A 160 -21.12 17.39 -22.46
CA ARG A 160 -22.11 16.87 -23.41
C ARG A 160 -22.05 17.57 -24.76
N GLU A 161 -21.84 18.87 -24.77
CA GLU A 161 -21.67 19.66 -25.99
C GLU A 161 -20.37 19.31 -26.71
N ALA A 162 -19.25 19.22 -25.97
CA ALA A 162 -17.94 18.89 -26.53
C ALA A 162 -17.89 17.51 -27.20
N VAL A 163 -18.57 16.51 -26.62
CA VAL A 163 -18.54 15.14 -27.15
C VAL A 163 -19.65 14.84 -28.15
N ALA A 164 -20.59 15.76 -28.38
CA ALA A 164 -21.70 15.56 -29.33
C ALA A 164 -21.26 15.10 -30.74
N PRO A 165 -20.13 15.57 -31.31
CA PRO A 165 -19.64 15.10 -32.61
C PRO A 165 -19.33 13.60 -32.69
N SER A 166 -18.97 12.95 -31.58
CA SER A 166 -18.66 11.51 -31.53
C SER A 166 -19.88 10.60 -31.70
N GLY A 167 -21.10 11.14 -31.66
CA GLY A 167 -22.35 10.38 -31.82
C GLY A 167 -22.74 9.52 -30.61
N VAL A 168 -22.00 9.57 -29.50
CA VAL A 168 -22.31 8.76 -28.31
C VAL A 168 -23.61 9.19 -27.63
N GLY A 169 -24.35 8.22 -27.07
CA GLY A 169 -25.58 8.50 -26.34
C GLY A 169 -25.33 9.31 -25.04
N ARG A 170 -26.36 10.00 -24.54
CA ARG A 170 -26.31 10.89 -23.35
C ARG A 170 -25.65 10.24 -22.12
N LYS A 171 -25.86 8.93 -21.92
CA LYS A 171 -25.26 8.18 -20.80
C LYS A 171 -23.74 8.09 -20.90
N ILE A 172 -23.19 7.87 -22.10
CA ILE A 172 -21.74 7.82 -22.33
C ILE A 172 -21.17 9.23 -22.24
N ALA A 173 -21.80 10.21 -22.89
CA ALA A 173 -21.38 11.61 -22.81
C ALA A 173 -21.26 12.13 -21.36
N THR A 174 -22.20 11.75 -20.49
CA THR A 174 -22.17 12.14 -19.06
C THR A 174 -21.04 11.44 -18.29
N ARG A 175 -20.54 10.28 -18.76
CA ARG A 175 -19.42 9.57 -18.13
C ARG A 175 -18.06 10.16 -18.49
N CYS A 176 -17.95 10.90 -19.60
CA CYS A 176 -16.72 11.57 -20.03
C CYS A 176 -16.35 12.80 -19.18
N ARG A 177 -17.20 13.19 -18.21
CA ARG A 177 -17.00 14.35 -17.33
C ARG A 177 -15.69 14.28 -16.53
N ASN A 178 -15.26 13.07 -16.19
CA ASN A 178 -13.97 12.85 -15.54
C ASN A 178 -12.79 13.30 -16.43
N PHE A 179 -12.84 13.06 -17.73
CA PHE A 179 -11.81 13.51 -18.66
C PHE A 179 -11.85 15.01 -18.87
N PHE A 180 -13.04 15.64 -18.90
CA PHE A 180 -13.12 17.09 -18.91
C PHE A 180 -12.45 17.70 -17.67
N ALA A 181 -12.80 17.20 -16.48
CA ALA A 181 -12.18 17.64 -15.24
C ALA A 181 -10.66 17.41 -15.24
N LEU A 182 -10.21 16.25 -15.72
CA LEU A 182 -8.79 15.92 -15.83
C LEU A 182 -8.05 16.88 -16.76
N GLY A 183 -8.64 17.22 -17.91
CA GLY A 183 -8.06 18.16 -18.87
C GLY A 183 -7.90 19.56 -18.28
N LEU A 184 -8.91 20.02 -17.53
CA LEU A 184 -8.86 21.29 -16.81
C LEU A 184 -7.76 21.29 -15.76
N VAL A 185 -7.65 20.21 -14.98
CA VAL A 185 -6.57 20.05 -13.99
C VAL A 185 -5.21 19.98 -14.67
N TYR A 186 -5.08 19.31 -15.82
CA TYR A 186 -3.82 19.27 -16.57
C TYR A 186 -3.37 20.66 -16.98
N TRP A 187 -4.27 21.47 -17.54
CA TRP A 187 -3.95 22.85 -17.85
C TRP A 187 -3.52 23.62 -16.59
N LEU A 188 -4.27 23.48 -15.49
CA LEU A 188 -3.98 24.18 -14.24
C LEU A 188 -2.65 23.76 -13.61
N CYS A 189 -2.22 22.51 -13.82
CA CYS A 189 -0.99 21.94 -13.28
C CYS A 189 0.17 21.92 -14.28
N GLY A 190 0.02 22.54 -15.46
CA GLY A 190 1.06 22.53 -16.50
C GLY A 190 1.42 21.14 -17.01
N ARG A 191 0.45 20.22 -17.06
CA ARG A 191 0.62 18.84 -17.53
C ARG A 191 0.22 18.69 -18.99
N ASP A 192 1.00 17.89 -19.71
CA ASP A 192 0.71 17.51 -21.08
C ASP A 192 -0.43 16.47 -21.16
N ILE A 193 -1.33 16.65 -22.12
CA ILE A 193 -2.46 15.74 -22.38
C ILE A 193 -2.07 14.54 -23.25
N GLU A 194 -0.96 14.61 -24.02
CA GLU A 194 -0.63 13.63 -25.07
C GLU A 194 -0.48 12.20 -24.54
N ASN A 195 0.13 12.02 -23.37
CA ASN A 195 0.25 10.70 -22.76
C ASN A 195 -1.10 10.09 -22.39
N THR A 196 -2.05 10.92 -21.98
CA THR A 196 -3.41 10.46 -21.66
C THR A 196 -4.20 10.18 -22.94
N LEU A 197 -4.01 10.96 -24.01
CA LEU A 197 -4.63 10.70 -25.32
C LEU A 197 -4.19 9.33 -25.88
N LYS A 198 -2.88 9.05 -25.90
CA LYS A 198 -2.36 7.73 -26.32
C LYS A 198 -2.90 6.59 -25.46
N TRP A 199 -3.12 6.84 -24.17
CA TRP A 199 -3.73 5.85 -23.28
C TRP A 199 -5.20 5.60 -23.60
N ILE A 200 -5.98 6.65 -23.90
CA ILE A 200 -7.39 6.54 -24.30
C ILE A 200 -7.50 5.68 -25.56
N GLU A 201 -6.68 5.96 -26.57
CA GLU A 201 -6.63 5.18 -27.82
C GLU A 201 -6.34 3.69 -27.57
N ARG A 202 -5.33 3.38 -26.75
CA ARG A 202 -4.99 1.99 -26.42
C ARG A 202 -6.07 1.29 -25.60
N ARG A 203 -6.70 2.00 -24.66
CA ARG A 203 -7.67 1.43 -23.72
C ARG A 203 -9.04 1.20 -24.36
N PHE A 204 -9.46 2.11 -25.23
CA PHE A 204 -10.78 2.11 -25.85
C PHE A 204 -10.74 1.92 -27.36
N GLY A 205 -9.62 1.45 -27.92
CA GLY A 205 -9.46 1.22 -29.36
C GLY A 205 -10.52 0.28 -29.96
N ASP A 206 -11.05 -0.66 -29.19
CA ASP A 206 -12.15 -1.54 -29.60
C ASP A 206 -13.53 -0.84 -29.60
N ARG A 207 -13.61 0.40 -29.12
CA ARG A 207 -14.81 1.26 -29.08
C ARG A 207 -14.44 2.69 -29.50
N PRO A 208 -14.25 2.93 -30.81
CA PRO A 208 -13.73 4.19 -31.33
C PRO A 208 -14.60 5.40 -30.99
N ASP A 209 -15.92 5.22 -30.92
CA ASP A 209 -16.89 6.23 -30.49
C ASP A 209 -16.63 6.71 -29.06
N VAL A 210 -16.33 5.78 -28.14
CA VAL A 210 -15.97 6.10 -26.74
C VAL A 210 -14.60 6.75 -26.66
N ALA A 211 -13.61 6.24 -27.42
CA ALA A 211 -12.27 6.81 -27.46
C ALA A 211 -12.26 8.27 -27.96
N GLU A 212 -13.05 8.54 -29.01
CA GLU A 212 -13.25 9.88 -29.54
C GLU A 212 -13.95 10.79 -28.52
N ALA A 213 -15.03 10.33 -27.88
CA ALA A 213 -15.73 11.09 -26.85
C ALA A 213 -14.82 11.46 -25.67
N ASP A 214 -14.06 10.51 -25.14
CA ASP A 214 -13.12 10.78 -24.02
C ASP A 214 -11.99 11.73 -24.45
N THR A 215 -11.51 11.61 -25.69
CA THR A 215 -10.51 12.54 -26.28
C THR A 215 -11.04 13.96 -26.39
N LEU A 216 -12.25 14.12 -26.93
CA LEU A 216 -12.92 15.43 -27.06
C LEU A 216 -13.16 16.05 -25.68
N ALA A 217 -13.61 15.26 -24.70
CA ALA A 217 -13.81 15.74 -23.34
C ALA A 217 -12.51 16.23 -22.70
N LEU A 218 -11.41 15.46 -22.82
CA LEU A 218 -10.10 15.85 -22.29
C LEU A 218 -9.61 17.17 -22.89
N ARG A 219 -9.66 17.29 -24.23
CA ARG A 219 -9.26 18.52 -24.93
C ARG A 219 -10.15 19.71 -24.56
N ALA A 220 -11.45 19.51 -24.44
CA ALA A 220 -12.39 20.57 -24.06
C ALA A 220 -12.11 21.10 -22.64
N GLY A 221 -11.82 20.21 -21.69
CA GLY A 221 -11.41 20.61 -20.34
C GLY A 221 -10.12 21.44 -20.33
N TRP A 222 -9.12 21.00 -21.09
CA TRP A 222 -7.85 21.73 -21.23
C TRP A 222 -8.06 23.12 -21.86
N ASN A 223 -8.81 23.19 -22.96
CA ASN A 223 -9.14 24.45 -23.64
C ASN A 223 -9.98 25.41 -22.76
N PHE A 224 -10.85 24.86 -21.90
CA PHE A 224 -11.61 25.66 -20.94
C PHE A 224 -10.67 26.38 -19.97
N GLY A 225 -9.62 25.71 -19.50
CA GLY A 225 -8.59 26.33 -18.65
C GLY A 225 -7.93 27.54 -19.31
N GLU A 226 -7.53 27.40 -20.58
CA GLU A 226 -6.89 28.47 -21.33
C GLU A 226 -7.83 29.65 -21.59
N THR A 227 -9.09 29.38 -21.90
CA THR A 227 -10.05 30.42 -22.36
C THR A 227 -10.85 31.09 -21.24
N THR A 228 -10.97 30.48 -20.06
CA THR A 228 -11.79 31.03 -18.97
C THR A 228 -11.09 32.14 -18.19
N GLU A 229 -11.73 33.29 -18.01
CA GLU A 229 -11.21 34.39 -17.17
C GLU A 229 -11.21 34.05 -15.67
N ALA A 230 -11.95 33.01 -15.26
CA ALA A 230 -11.99 32.55 -13.87
C ALA A 230 -10.64 32.01 -13.40
N LEU A 231 -9.83 31.48 -14.33
CA LEU A 231 -8.49 30.98 -14.06
C LEU A 231 -7.47 31.96 -14.60
N LYS A 232 -6.79 32.68 -13.70
CA LYS A 232 -5.85 33.75 -14.05
C LYS A 232 -4.40 33.28 -14.23
N ARG A 233 -4.09 32.06 -13.78
CA ARG A 233 -2.74 31.48 -13.77
C ARG A 233 -2.80 29.96 -13.82
N SER A 234 -1.69 29.35 -14.21
CA SER A 234 -1.42 27.93 -14.06
C SER A 234 -0.19 27.72 -13.18
N TYR A 235 -0.01 26.50 -12.71
CA TYR A 235 1.07 26.11 -11.82
C TYR A 235 2.01 25.13 -12.52
N ARG A 236 3.29 25.19 -12.17
CA ARG A 236 4.30 24.24 -12.60
C ARG A 236 5.07 23.71 -11.40
N VAL A 237 5.17 22.39 -11.28
CA VAL A 237 6.06 21.75 -10.32
C VAL A 237 7.26 21.19 -11.12
N PRO A 238 8.49 21.65 -10.86
CA PRO A 238 9.67 21.17 -11.59
C PRO A 238 9.93 19.69 -11.27
N PRO A 239 10.70 18.97 -12.11
CA PRO A 239 11.09 17.58 -11.84
C PRO A 239 11.78 17.44 -10.48
N ALA A 240 11.61 16.29 -9.83
CA ALA A 240 12.30 15.96 -8.59
C ALA A 240 13.75 15.49 -8.83
N GLU A 241 14.60 15.72 -7.85
CA GLU A 241 15.95 15.16 -7.81
C GLU A 241 15.89 13.68 -7.37
N LEU A 242 15.64 12.79 -8.32
CA LEU A 242 15.62 11.34 -8.09
C LEU A 242 16.96 10.71 -8.52
N PRO A 243 17.43 9.63 -7.84
CA PRO A 243 18.58 8.87 -8.29
C PRO A 243 18.40 8.38 -9.74
N PRO A 244 19.44 8.40 -10.59
CA PRO A 244 19.30 7.98 -11.98
C PRO A 244 18.92 6.50 -12.09
N GLY A 245 17.94 6.18 -12.95
CA GLY A 245 17.47 4.80 -13.16
C GLY A 245 16.21 4.73 -14.01
N GLU A 246 15.74 3.51 -14.26
CA GLU A 246 14.44 3.27 -14.85
C GLU A 246 13.39 3.19 -13.74
N TYR A 247 12.32 3.98 -13.88
CA TYR A 247 11.25 4.06 -12.89
C TYR A 247 9.93 3.62 -13.48
N ARG A 248 9.08 3.05 -12.64
CA ARG A 248 7.66 2.84 -12.91
C ARG A 248 6.86 3.20 -11.67
N ASN A 249 5.66 3.70 -11.87
CA ASN A 249 4.71 3.82 -10.77
C ASN A 249 4.24 2.41 -10.35
N ILE A 250 4.16 2.14 -9.05
CA ILE A 250 3.71 0.85 -8.53
C ILE A 250 2.85 1.03 -7.28
N THR A 251 1.79 0.22 -7.15
CA THR A 251 1.05 0.12 -5.88
C THR A 251 1.64 -0.93 -4.96
N GLY A 252 1.39 -0.85 -3.65
CA GLY A 252 1.90 -1.84 -2.69
C GLY A 252 1.51 -3.28 -3.01
N ASN A 253 0.26 -3.54 -3.39
CA ASN A 253 -0.17 -4.89 -3.79
C ASN A 253 0.54 -5.40 -5.06
N GLN A 254 0.82 -4.52 -6.02
CA GLN A 254 1.59 -4.89 -7.21
C GLN A 254 3.05 -5.17 -6.85
N ALA A 255 3.64 -4.35 -5.98
CA ALA A 255 5.00 -4.54 -5.49
C ALA A 255 5.14 -5.87 -4.72
N LEU A 256 4.19 -6.20 -3.84
CA LEU A 256 4.11 -7.51 -3.17
C LEU A 256 4.10 -8.66 -4.19
N ALA A 257 3.21 -8.61 -5.19
CA ALA A 257 3.10 -9.66 -6.20
C ALA A 257 4.39 -9.85 -7.00
N LEU A 258 5.07 -8.75 -7.39
CA LEU A 258 6.35 -8.82 -8.09
C LEU A 258 7.48 -9.31 -7.18
N GLY A 259 7.52 -8.87 -5.93
CA GLY A 259 8.52 -9.32 -4.95
C GLY A 259 8.40 -10.82 -4.69
N LEU A 260 7.18 -11.36 -4.63
CA LEU A 260 6.95 -12.81 -4.55
C LEU A 260 7.53 -13.54 -5.76
N ILE A 261 7.26 -13.06 -6.98
CA ILE A 261 7.79 -13.64 -8.21
C ILE A 261 9.32 -13.61 -8.19
N THR A 262 9.92 -12.48 -7.81
CA THR A 262 11.37 -12.35 -7.67
C THR A 262 11.92 -13.32 -6.64
N ALA A 263 11.31 -13.44 -5.46
CA ALA A 263 11.71 -14.41 -4.44
C ALA A 263 11.62 -15.85 -4.94
N SER A 264 10.60 -16.18 -5.74
CA SER A 264 10.42 -17.47 -6.39
C SER A 264 11.56 -17.79 -7.35
N GLU A 265 11.91 -16.85 -8.23
CA GLU A 265 13.00 -17.00 -9.20
C GLU A 265 14.36 -17.09 -8.49
N ARG A 266 14.63 -16.20 -7.52
CA ARG A 266 15.88 -16.20 -6.74
C ARG A 266 16.03 -17.41 -5.81
N SER A 267 14.95 -18.14 -5.53
CA SER A 267 14.98 -19.38 -4.74
C SER A 267 14.80 -20.67 -5.55
N ASN A 268 14.64 -20.55 -6.87
CA ASN A 268 14.29 -21.64 -7.78
C ASN A 268 13.11 -22.49 -7.25
N LYS A 269 12.05 -21.80 -6.83
CA LYS A 269 10.78 -22.41 -6.41
C LYS A 269 9.67 -21.98 -7.34
N SER A 270 8.58 -22.73 -7.33
CA SER A 270 7.32 -22.30 -7.94
C SER A 270 6.40 -21.76 -6.87
N ILE A 271 5.68 -20.67 -7.17
CA ILE A 271 4.67 -20.12 -6.26
C ILE A 271 3.40 -20.96 -6.33
N PHE A 272 2.89 -21.34 -5.17
CA PHE A 272 1.49 -21.70 -4.98
C PHE A 272 0.82 -20.64 -4.10
N TYR A 273 -0.09 -19.87 -4.69
CA TYR A 273 -0.83 -18.83 -4.01
C TYR A 273 -2.26 -19.29 -3.74
N GLY A 274 -2.53 -19.72 -2.50
CA GLY A 274 -3.86 -20.11 -2.03
C GLY A 274 -4.56 -18.92 -1.38
N SER A 275 -5.69 -18.48 -1.91
CA SER A 275 -6.38 -17.28 -1.41
C SER A 275 -7.90 -17.39 -1.51
N TYR A 276 -8.60 -16.65 -0.65
CA TYR A 276 -10.01 -16.34 -0.78
C TYR A 276 -10.15 -14.84 -1.05
N PRO A 277 -10.99 -14.39 -2.00
CA PRO A 277 -11.10 -12.97 -2.34
C PRO A 277 -11.57 -12.12 -1.15
N ILE A 278 -10.75 -11.16 -0.74
CA ILE A 278 -11.05 -10.22 0.34
C ILE A 278 -10.37 -8.87 0.09
N THR A 279 -11.11 -7.76 0.24
CA THR A 279 -10.54 -6.40 0.15
C THR A 279 -9.65 -6.13 1.36
N PRO A 280 -8.45 -5.53 1.21
CA PRO A 280 -7.80 -5.09 -0.03
C PRO A 280 -6.81 -6.10 -0.64
N ALA A 281 -6.77 -7.35 -0.20
CA ALA A 281 -5.77 -8.35 -0.63
C ALA A 281 -6.02 -8.97 -2.03
N SER A 282 -7.25 -8.90 -2.56
CA SER A 282 -7.62 -9.54 -3.84
C SER A 282 -6.77 -9.13 -5.04
N ASP A 283 -6.20 -7.92 -5.05
CA ASP A 283 -5.38 -7.46 -6.19
C ASP A 283 -4.06 -8.22 -6.33
N ILE A 284 -3.56 -8.83 -5.25
CA ILE A 284 -2.42 -9.75 -5.30
C ILE A 284 -2.75 -10.96 -6.18
N LEU A 285 -3.96 -11.53 -6.03
CA LEU A 285 -4.45 -12.63 -6.88
C LEU A 285 -4.51 -12.20 -8.36
N HIS A 286 -5.08 -11.02 -8.62
CA HIS A 286 -5.23 -10.49 -9.97
C HIS A 286 -3.88 -10.29 -10.66
N GLU A 287 -2.90 -9.75 -9.94
CA GLU A 287 -1.57 -9.50 -10.50
C GLU A 287 -0.81 -10.82 -10.72
N LEU A 288 -0.76 -11.71 -9.74
CA LEU A 288 -0.10 -13.02 -9.87
C LEU A 288 -0.71 -13.87 -11.00
N ALA A 289 -2.03 -13.83 -11.20
CA ALA A 289 -2.71 -14.58 -12.25
C ALA A 289 -2.28 -14.18 -13.68
N ARG A 290 -1.74 -12.97 -13.88
CA ARG A 290 -1.20 -12.50 -15.17
C ARG A 290 0.20 -13.05 -15.47
N HIS A 291 0.89 -13.55 -14.45
CA HIS A 291 2.31 -13.89 -14.50
C HIS A 291 2.59 -15.40 -14.45
N LYS A 292 1.65 -16.22 -14.96
CA LYS A 292 1.77 -17.70 -15.03
C LYS A 292 3.04 -18.22 -15.69
N ARG A 293 3.68 -17.41 -16.55
CA ARG A 293 4.95 -17.73 -17.21
C ARG A 293 6.11 -17.96 -16.25
N PHE A 294 6.05 -17.39 -15.03
CA PHE A 294 7.05 -17.58 -13.97
C PHE A 294 6.69 -18.74 -13.03
N GLY A 295 5.99 -19.77 -13.53
CA GLY A 295 5.59 -20.93 -12.72
C GLY A 295 4.57 -20.64 -11.61
N VAL A 296 3.93 -19.47 -11.63
CA VAL A 296 2.92 -19.06 -10.65
C VAL A 296 1.64 -19.88 -10.80
N ARG A 297 1.21 -20.54 -9.72
CA ARG A 297 -0.11 -21.18 -9.61
C ARG A 297 -0.97 -20.44 -8.61
N THR A 298 -2.09 -19.90 -9.05
CA THR A 298 -3.10 -19.30 -8.18
C THR A 298 -4.24 -20.28 -7.95
N PHE A 299 -4.66 -20.42 -6.69
CA PHE A 299 -5.80 -21.23 -6.27
C PHE A 299 -6.76 -20.35 -5.49
N GLN A 300 -7.91 -20.07 -6.09
CA GLN A 300 -9.02 -19.41 -5.41
C GLN A 300 -9.81 -20.50 -4.66
N ALA A 301 -9.65 -20.53 -3.35
CA ALA A 301 -10.33 -21.49 -2.49
C ALA A 301 -11.78 -21.06 -2.19
N GLU A 302 -12.53 -21.97 -1.60
CA GLU A 302 -13.89 -21.78 -1.12
C GLU A 302 -13.98 -20.89 0.14
N ASP A 303 -12.94 -20.88 0.97
CA ASP A 303 -12.80 -20.06 2.17
C ASP A 303 -11.33 -19.85 2.58
N GLU A 304 -11.08 -19.08 3.63
CA GLU A 304 -9.73 -18.79 4.12
C GLU A 304 -9.01 -19.99 4.74
N ILE A 305 -9.73 -20.98 5.25
CA ILE A 305 -9.15 -22.20 5.85
C ILE A 305 -8.59 -23.07 4.72
N ALA A 306 -9.39 -23.38 3.71
CA ALA A 306 -8.99 -24.11 2.51
C ALA A 306 -7.83 -23.41 1.78
N ALA A 307 -7.83 -22.07 1.74
CA ALA A 307 -6.75 -21.30 1.14
C ALA A 307 -5.38 -21.52 1.83
N ILE A 308 -5.31 -21.46 3.16
CA ILE A 308 -4.04 -21.66 3.88
C ILE A 308 -3.64 -23.13 3.93
N THR A 309 -4.58 -24.07 4.12
CA THR A 309 -4.25 -25.50 4.17
C THR A 309 -3.71 -26.00 2.82
N SER A 310 -4.25 -25.49 1.71
CA SER A 310 -3.71 -25.76 0.36
C SER A 310 -2.29 -25.21 0.19
N ALA A 311 -2.01 -24.00 0.70
CA ALA A 311 -0.67 -23.42 0.67
C ALA A 311 0.33 -24.21 1.53
N ILE A 312 -0.10 -24.72 2.70
CA ILE A 312 0.70 -25.62 3.54
C ILE A 312 0.99 -26.93 2.79
N GLY A 313 0.00 -27.51 2.11
CA GLY A 313 0.19 -28.70 1.28
C GLY A 313 1.19 -28.48 0.15
N ALA A 314 1.15 -27.31 -0.49
CA ALA A 314 2.13 -26.93 -1.52
C ALA A 314 3.55 -26.77 -0.94
N ALA A 315 3.67 -26.13 0.23
CA ALA A 315 4.95 -26.04 0.95
C ALA A 315 5.47 -27.42 1.37
N TYR A 316 4.62 -28.33 1.82
CA TYR A 316 5.01 -29.71 2.08
C TYR A 316 5.59 -30.40 0.82
N GLY A 317 5.02 -30.11 -0.35
CA GLY A 317 5.49 -30.59 -1.65
C GLY A 317 6.73 -29.89 -2.22
N GLY A 318 7.32 -28.91 -1.53
CA GLY A 318 8.52 -28.21 -1.98
C GLY A 318 8.28 -26.88 -2.70
N ALA A 319 7.04 -26.41 -2.83
CA ALA A 319 6.72 -25.14 -3.47
C ALA A 319 6.84 -23.96 -2.48
N MET A 320 6.92 -22.75 -3.02
CA MET A 320 6.75 -21.52 -2.24
C MET A 320 5.26 -21.34 -1.92
N GLY A 321 4.85 -21.79 -0.74
CA GLY A 321 3.49 -21.64 -0.24
C GLY A 321 3.22 -20.20 0.20
N VAL A 322 2.21 -19.56 -0.39
CA VAL A 322 1.81 -18.19 -0.07
C VAL A 322 0.29 -18.12 0.11
N THR A 323 -0.16 -17.38 1.10
CA THR A 323 -1.57 -17.01 1.27
C THR A 323 -1.67 -15.54 1.68
N ALA A 324 -2.73 -14.86 1.26
CA ALA A 324 -3.01 -13.49 1.69
C ALA A 324 -4.44 -13.38 2.22
N SER A 325 -4.65 -12.45 3.14
CA SER A 325 -5.97 -12.08 3.65
C SER A 325 -5.93 -10.71 4.36
N SER A 326 -7.01 -10.39 5.07
CA SER A 326 -7.13 -9.26 6.00
C SER A 326 -7.67 -9.77 7.35
N GLY A 327 -7.82 -8.89 8.35
CA GLY A 327 -8.16 -9.24 9.74
C GLY A 327 -9.08 -10.45 9.94
N PRO A 328 -10.30 -10.48 9.35
CA PRO A 328 -11.24 -11.60 9.50
C PRO A 328 -10.68 -12.94 8.99
N GLY A 329 -10.06 -12.92 7.82
CA GLY A 329 -9.53 -14.12 7.23
C GLY A 329 -8.22 -14.58 7.87
N ILE A 330 -7.42 -13.65 8.43
CA ILE A 330 -6.29 -14.01 9.29
C ILE A 330 -6.78 -14.73 10.55
N ALA A 331 -7.90 -14.28 11.15
CA ALA A 331 -8.50 -14.98 12.28
C ALA A 331 -8.85 -16.43 11.94
N LEU A 332 -9.49 -16.68 10.79
CA LEU A 332 -9.82 -18.03 10.29
C LEU A 332 -8.58 -18.88 9.98
N LYS A 333 -7.48 -18.26 9.56
CA LYS A 333 -6.21 -18.96 9.25
C LYS A 333 -5.41 -19.36 10.49
N THR A 334 -5.79 -18.88 11.68
CA THR A 334 -5.02 -19.02 12.92
C THR A 334 -4.66 -20.46 13.27
N GLU A 335 -5.63 -21.38 13.20
CA GLU A 335 -5.38 -22.80 13.49
C GLU A 335 -4.36 -23.41 12.51
N ALA A 336 -4.53 -23.15 11.22
CA ALA A 336 -3.62 -23.65 10.19
C ALA A 336 -2.23 -22.98 10.22
N MET A 337 -2.13 -21.72 10.67
CA MET A 337 -0.82 -21.13 10.99
C MET A 337 -0.12 -21.90 12.11
N GLY A 338 -0.87 -22.28 13.17
CA GLY A 338 -0.37 -23.17 14.22
C GLY A 338 0.09 -24.52 13.66
N LEU A 339 -0.66 -25.10 12.72
CA LEU A 339 -0.25 -26.31 12.00
C LEU A 339 1.08 -26.08 11.25
N ALA A 340 1.23 -25.00 10.49
CA ALA A 340 2.47 -24.71 9.74
C ALA A 340 3.70 -24.58 10.66
N ILE A 341 3.54 -23.98 11.85
CA ILE A 341 4.58 -23.93 12.89
C ILE A 341 4.92 -25.35 13.35
N MET A 342 3.90 -26.16 13.66
CA MET A 342 4.06 -27.51 14.16
C MET A 342 4.73 -28.45 13.15
N LEU A 343 4.41 -28.31 11.87
CA LEU A 343 5.05 -29.04 10.76
C LEU A 343 6.45 -28.50 10.42
N GLU A 344 6.79 -27.31 10.93
CA GLU A 344 8.02 -26.57 10.61
C GLU A 344 8.23 -26.46 9.10
N LEU A 345 7.26 -25.85 8.41
CA LEU A 345 7.30 -25.60 6.97
C LEU A 345 7.43 -24.09 6.67
N PRO A 346 8.16 -23.71 5.61
CA PRO A 346 8.23 -22.34 5.16
C PRO A 346 6.90 -21.95 4.50
N LEU A 347 6.30 -20.85 4.94
CA LEU A 347 5.03 -20.35 4.43
C LEU A 347 4.99 -18.83 4.57
N LEU A 348 4.52 -18.11 3.55
CA LEU A 348 4.22 -16.68 3.69
C LEU A 348 2.73 -16.46 3.91
N VAL A 349 2.40 -15.69 4.94
CA VAL A 349 1.04 -15.22 5.24
C VAL A 349 1.03 -13.70 5.14
N LEU A 350 0.39 -13.15 4.11
CA LEU A 350 0.28 -11.71 3.91
C LEU A 350 -1.00 -11.21 4.58
N SER A 351 -0.87 -10.38 5.60
CA SER A 351 -1.99 -9.71 6.29
C SER A 351 -2.06 -8.27 5.79
N ILE A 352 -3.00 -8.01 4.88
CA ILE A 352 -3.25 -6.66 4.36
C ILE A 352 -4.35 -6.04 5.22
N GLN A 353 -3.95 -5.30 6.24
CA GLN A 353 -4.82 -4.82 7.31
C GLN A 353 -5.85 -3.79 6.81
N ARG A 354 -7.03 -3.81 7.41
CA ARG A 354 -8.13 -2.86 7.15
C ARG A 354 -8.89 -2.62 8.45
N GLY A 355 -9.75 -1.61 8.50
CA GLY A 355 -10.51 -1.28 9.71
C GLY A 355 -11.33 -2.45 10.23
N GLY A 356 -11.17 -2.77 11.52
CA GLY A 356 -11.92 -3.81 12.23
C GLY A 356 -12.98 -3.22 13.19
N PRO A 357 -13.50 -4.03 14.14
CA PRO A 357 -13.42 -5.50 14.23
C PRO A 357 -14.45 -6.19 13.33
N SER A 358 -14.41 -7.53 13.23
CA SER A 358 -15.28 -8.32 12.37
C SER A 358 -15.20 -7.81 10.91
N THR A 359 -16.31 -7.66 10.19
CA THR A 359 -16.30 -7.05 8.84
C THR A 359 -15.64 -5.67 8.83
N GLY A 360 -15.89 -4.88 9.88
CA GLY A 360 -15.32 -3.56 10.10
C GLY A 360 -15.56 -2.59 8.95
N LEU A 361 -14.49 -1.97 8.47
CA LEU A 361 -14.45 -0.99 7.40
C LEU A 361 -13.57 -1.51 6.25
N PRO A 362 -14.11 -2.34 5.33
CA PRO A 362 -13.31 -3.07 4.35
C PRO A 362 -12.41 -2.22 3.46
N THR A 363 -12.78 -0.96 3.24
CA THR A 363 -12.08 -0.01 2.35
C THR A 363 -11.24 1.02 3.10
N LYS A 364 -11.14 0.94 4.43
CA LYS A 364 -10.44 1.93 5.25
C LYS A 364 -9.18 1.35 5.87
N PRO A 365 -8.07 2.11 5.91
CA PRO A 365 -6.82 1.65 6.49
C PRO A 365 -6.88 1.64 8.02
N GLU A 366 -6.23 0.63 8.61
CA GLU A 366 -6.01 0.49 10.04
C GLU A 366 -4.86 -0.50 10.25
N GLN A 367 -4.17 -0.43 11.39
CA GLN A 367 -3.04 -1.31 11.75
C GLN A 367 -3.36 -2.13 13.00
N SER A 368 -4.52 -2.76 13.02
CA SER A 368 -5.10 -3.39 14.20
C SER A 368 -4.87 -4.91 14.31
N ASP A 369 -4.10 -5.52 13.41
CA ASP A 369 -3.95 -6.99 13.39
C ASP A 369 -2.68 -7.49 14.10
N LEU A 370 -1.78 -6.59 14.56
CA LEU A 370 -0.51 -6.97 15.17
C LEU A 370 -0.68 -7.95 16.33
N LEU A 371 -1.55 -7.68 17.31
CA LEU A 371 -1.75 -8.60 18.44
C LEU A 371 -2.39 -9.93 18.02
N GLN A 372 -3.30 -9.92 17.04
CA GLN A 372 -3.87 -11.16 16.49
C GLN A 372 -2.78 -12.01 15.84
N VAL A 373 -1.87 -11.38 15.11
CA VAL A 373 -0.72 -12.05 14.48
C VAL A 373 0.31 -12.49 15.52
N MET A 374 0.51 -11.75 16.61
CA MET A 374 1.48 -12.10 17.64
C MET A 374 0.98 -13.23 18.54
N PHE A 375 -0.29 -13.18 18.94
CA PHE A 375 -0.82 -13.97 20.06
C PHE A 375 -2.13 -14.71 19.77
N GLY A 376 -2.65 -14.69 18.54
CA GLY A 376 -3.95 -15.31 18.23
C GLY A 376 -3.96 -16.84 18.25
N ARG A 377 -2.79 -17.48 18.11
CA ARG A 377 -2.64 -18.94 18.02
C ARG A 377 -2.66 -19.61 19.40
N SER A 378 -3.06 -20.88 19.44
CA SER A 378 -3.04 -21.69 20.66
C SER A 378 -1.62 -22.18 20.98
N GLY A 379 -1.31 -22.25 22.29
CA GLY A 379 -0.03 -22.72 22.81
C GLY A 379 1.16 -21.82 22.46
N GLU A 380 2.35 -22.23 22.88
CA GLU A 380 3.62 -21.52 22.62
C GLU A 380 4.01 -21.66 21.14
N SER A 381 3.58 -20.68 20.34
CA SER A 381 3.60 -20.73 18.87
C SER A 381 4.13 -19.42 18.26
N PRO A 382 5.40 -19.05 18.54
CA PRO A 382 6.01 -17.87 17.97
C PRO A 382 6.23 -18.03 16.46
N LEU A 383 6.19 -16.91 15.74
CA LEU A 383 6.56 -16.84 14.32
C LEU A 383 7.21 -15.49 14.01
N PRO A 384 8.03 -15.35 12.94
CA PRO A 384 8.53 -14.05 12.52
C PRO A 384 7.43 -13.15 11.93
N VAL A 385 7.45 -11.87 12.27
CA VAL A 385 6.50 -10.84 11.81
C VAL A 385 7.25 -9.63 11.28
N LEU A 386 6.98 -9.28 10.02
CA LEU A 386 7.51 -8.09 9.35
C LEU A 386 6.36 -7.15 8.99
N ALA A 387 6.64 -5.86 8.81
CA ALA A 387 5.65 -4.86 8.38
C ALA A 387 6.22 -3.92 7.31
N ALA A 388 5.49 -3.78 6.20
CA ALA A 388 5.88 -2.97 5.06
C ALA A 388 5.75 -1.47 5.39
N SER A 389 6.80 -0.70 5.09
CA SER A 389 6.87 0.71 5.44
C SER A 389 6.18 1.62 4.41
N GLY A 390 6.05 1.16 3.16
CA GLY A 390 5.41 1.87 2.05
C GLY A 390 5.21 0.99 0.80
N PRO A 391 4.54 1.53 -0.25
CA PRO A 391 4.27 0.82 -1.50
C PRO A 391 5.49 0.19 -2.17
N THR A 392 6.64 0.86 -2.18
CA THR A 392 7.87 0.32 -2.77
C THR A 392 8.51 -0.78 -1.92
N ASP A 393 8.57 -0.60 -0.59
CA ASP A 393 9.13 -1.56 0.38
C ASP A 393 8.39 -2.92 0.37
N CYS A 394 7.13 -2.93 -0.03
CA CYS A 394 6.36 -4.16 -0.28
C CYS A 394 7.06 -5.16 -1.22
N PHE A 395 7.89 -4.69 -2.16
CA PHE A 395 8.69 -5.56 -3.03
C PHE A 395 9.81 -6.27 -2.25
N ASP A 396 10.62 -5.50 -1.52
CA ASP A 396 11.81 -6.01 -0.83
C ASP A 396 11.43 -6.87 0.39
N ILE A 397 10.39 -6.48 1.12
CA ILE A 397 10.02 -7.13 2.38
C ILE A 397 9.56 -8.58 2.20
N VAL A 398 8.93 -8.93 1.08
CA VAL A 398 8.50 -10.32 0.82
C VAL A 398 9.67 -11.21 0.39
N ILE A 399 10.69 -10.64 -0.26
CA ILE A 399 11.94 -11.35 -0.59
C ILE A 399 12.66 -11.69 0.72
N GLU A 400 12.79 -10.70 1.61
CA GLU A 400 13.34 -10.88 2.94
C GLU A 400 12.54 -11.90 3.77
N ALA A 401 11.22 -11.79 3.77
CA ALA A 401 10.34 -12.72 4.47
C ALA A 401 10.49 -14.17 3.96
N TRP A 402 10.64 -14.37 2.65
CA TRP A 402 10.86 -15.71 2.09
C TRP A 402 12.21 -16.29 2.49
N ARG A 403 13.26 -15.45 2.52
CA ARG A 403 14.58 -15.84 3.01
C ARG A 403 14.52 -16.28 4.47
N ILE A 404 13.81 -15.54 5.32
CA ILE A 404 13.61 -15.90 6.73
C ILE A 404 12.81 -17.21 6.85
N ALA A 405 11.69 -17.33 6.11
CA ALA A 405 10.80 -18.49 6.17
C ALA A 405 11.54 -19.79 5.82
N THR A 406 12.35 -19.77 4.76
CA THR A 406 13.11 -20.93 4.26
C THR A 406 14.33 -21.24 5.11
N ARG A 407 15.05 -20.21 5.61
CA ARG A 407 16.19 -20.41 6.48
C ARG A 407 15.82 -21.03 7.82
N LEU A 408 14.69 -20.61 8.38
CA LEU A 408 14.20 -21.06 9.70
C LEU A 408 13.15 -22.17 9.62
N MET A 409 12.71 -22.55 8.42
CA MET A 409 11.65 -23.55 8.21
C MET A 409 10.43 -23.29 9.11
N THR A 410 9.83 -22.12 8.95
CA THR A 410 8.69 -21.64 9.76
C THR A 410 7.81 -20.69 8.94
N PRO A 411 6.50 -20.58 9.23
CA PRO A 411 5.69 -19.53 8.63
C PRO A 411 6.17 -18.13 9.03
N VAL A 412 6.08 -17.18 8.11
CA VAL A 412 6.38 -15.75 8.32
C VAL A 412 5.15 -14.93 7.94
N VAL A 413 4.78 -13.99 8.81
CA VAL A 413 3.69 -13.06 8.53
C VAL A 413 4.26 -11.72 8.06
N VAL A 414 3.75 -11.22 6.94
CA VAL A 414 4.05 -9.88 6.44
C VAL A 414 2.80 -9.02 6.59
N LEU A 415 2.89 -7.99 7.42
CA LEU A 415 1.86 -7.00 7.62
C LEU A 415 2.00 -5.89 6.56
N SER A 416 0.91 -5.58 5.90
CA SER A 416 0.70 -4.33 5.16
C SER A 416 -0.62 -3.73 5.63
N ASP A 417 -1.05 -2.61 5.09
CA ASP A 417 -2.34 -2.00 5.42
C ASP A 417 -2.99 -1.42 4.16
N ALA A 418 -4.29 -1.15 4.21
CA ALA A 418 -5.04 -0.69 3.04
C ALA A 418 -4.52 0.64 2.46
N PHE A 419 -3.78 1.43 3.23
CA PHE A 419 -3.15 2.65 2.75
C PHE A 419 -1.94 2.30 1.89
N THR A 420 -1.00 1.52 2.44
CA THR A 420 0.19 1.04 1.72
C THR A 420 -0.16 0.17 0.51
N ALA A 421 -1.16 -0.70 0.62
CA ALA A 421 -1.54 -1.65 -0.42
C ALA A 421 -2.09 -0.98 -1.68
N ASN A 422 -2.86 0.11 -1.51
CA ASN A 422 -3.53 0.83 -2.60
C ASN A 422 -2.79 2.10 -3.02
N GLY A 423 -1.98 2.69 -2.14
CA GLY A 423 -1.13 3.83 -2.46
C GLY A 423 -0.05 3.47 -3.47
N ALA A 424 0.43 4.46 -4.21
CA ALA A 424 1.43 4.31 -5.25
C ALA A 424 2.58 5.32 -5.11
N GLU A 425 3.77 4.89 -5.49
CA GLU A 425 5.03 5.65 -5.44
C GLU A 425 5.86 5.36 -6.70
N PRO A 426 6.79 6.25 -7.11
CA PRO A 426 7.80 5.91 -8.09
C PRO A 426 8.70 4.80 -7.55
N TRP A 427 8.71 3.68 -8.24
CA TRP A 427 9.58 2.57 -7.93
C TRP A 427 10.72 2.51 -8.93
N ARG A 428 11.95 2.65 -8.43
CA ARG A 428 13.15 2.39 -9.20
C ARG A 428 13.23 0.89 -9.44
N ILE A 429 13.23 0.48 -10.69
CA ILE A 429 13.32 -0.94 -11.05
C ILE A 429 14.69 -1.45 -10.59
N PRO A 430 14.74 -2.45 -9.69
CA PRO A 430 16.00 -2.97 -9.18
C PRO A 430 16.71 -3.80 -10.25
N ASP A 431 18.04 -3.82 -10.17
CA ASP A 431 18.83 -4.81 -10.91
C ASP A 431 18.59 -6.19 -10.29
N ILE A 432 18.01 -7.09 -11.07
CA ILE A 432 17.67 -8.46 -10.64
C ILE A 432 18.95 -9.23 -10.24
N GLU A 433 20.07 -8.98 -10.92
CA GLU A 433 21.33 -9.66 -10.62
C GLU A 433 21.95 -9.20 -9.30
N ALA A 434 21.62 -8.00 -8.84
CA ALA A 434 22.05 -7.48 -7.54
C ALA A 434 21.26 -8.07 -6.35
N ILE A 435 20.12 -8.71 -6.60
CA ILE A 435 19.32 -9.34 -5.54
C ILE A 435 19.95 -10.69 -5.20
N GLU A 436 20.46 -10.89 -3.98
CA GLU A 436 21.12 -12.14 -3.60
C GLU A 436 20.23 -13.39 -3.81
N PRO A 437 20.78 -14.51 -4.31
CA PRO A 437 20.07 -15.78 -4.36
C PRO A 437 19.58 -16.22 -2.97
N ILE A 438 18.47 -16.96 -2.95
CA ILE A 438 17.93 -17.56 -1.72
C ILE A 438 18.23 -19.06 -1.78
N ASP A 439 19.31 -19.46 -1.12
CA ASP A 439 19.78 -20.84 -1.13
C ASP A 439 18.81 -21.77 -0.37
N ILE A 440 18.23 -22.72 -1.10
CA ILE A 440 17.37 -23.77 -0.55
C ILE A 440 17.92 -25.13 -0.96
N SER A 441 18.38 -25.90 0.02
CA SER A 441 18.82 -27.28 -0.17
C SER A 441 17.75 -28.25 0.33
N HIS A 442 17.40 -29.21 -0.51
CA HIS A 442 16.59 -30.35 -0.12
C HIS A 442 17.51 -31.56 0.10
N PRO A 443 17.26 -32.39 1.12
CA PRO A 443 17.98 -33.66 1.26
C PRO A 443 17.77 -34.54 0.02
N GLU A 444 18.84 -35.20 -0.40
CA GLU A 444 18.86 -36.10 -1.55
C GLU A 444 18.46 -37.53 -1.17
N GLU A 445 18.36 -38.38 -2.19
CA GLU A 445 18.12 -39.82 -2.01
C GLU A 445 19.17 -40.46 -1.10
N ARG A 446 18.72 -41.41 -0.26
CA ARG A 446 19.59 -42.15 0.65
C ARG A 446 19.67 -43.61 0.26
N ALA A 447 20.87 -44.17 0.37
CA ALA A 447 21.12 -45.58 0.09
C ALA A 447 20.26 -46.50 0.99
N PRO A 448 19.88 -47.71 0.53
CA PRO A 448 19.03 -48.62 1.29
C PRO A 448 19.54 -49.01 2.68
N ASP A 449 20.86 -48.96 2.89
CA ASP A 449 21.57 -49.30 4.13
C ASP A 449 21.89 -48.07 5.00
N ALA A 450 21.51 -46.86 4.59
CA ALA A 450 21.72 -45.65 5.36
C ALA A 450 20.90 -45.66 6.68
N PRO A 451 21.37 -45.01 7.75
CA PRO A 451 20.59 -44.84 8.97
C PRO A 451 19.21 -44.20 8.69
N PRO A 452 18.16 -44.45 9.48
CA PRO A 452 16.84 -43.85 9.26
C PRO A 452 16.89 -42.33 9.09
N PHE A 453 16.06 -41.78 8.20
CA PHE A 453 15.95 -40.33 8.04
C PHE A 453 15.32 -39.71 9.28
N LEU A 454 15.96 -38.66 9.80
CA LEU A 454 15.52 -37.92 10.98
C LEU A 454 14.87 -36.61 10.54
N PRO A 455 13.54 -36.59 10.32
CA PRO A 455 12.84 -35.43 9.77
C PRO A 455 12.87 -34.20 10.69
N TYR A 456 13.18 -34.35 11.98
CA TYR A 456 13.33 -33.25 12.95
C TYR A 456 14.77 -33.12 13.45
N SER A 457 15.75 -33.63 12.69
CA SER A 457 17.15 -33.25 12.89
C SER A 457 17.32 -31.75 12.67
N ARG A 458 18.32 -31.14 13.32
CA ARG A 458 18.49 -29.69 13.40
C ARG A 458 19.79 -29.26 12.74
N ASN A 459 19.73 -28.25 11.89
CA ASN A 459 20.92 -27.54 11.42
C ASN A 459 21.35 -26.45 12.44
N GLU A 460 22.33 -25.63 12.07
CA GLU A 460 22.84 -24.51 12.86
C GLU A 460 21.78 -23.42 13.15
N TRP A 461 20.75 -23.33 12.31
CA TRP A 461 19.61 -22.43 12.49
C TRP A 461 18.49 -23.05 13.32
N LEU A 462 18.65 -24.29 13.80
CA LEU A 462 17.63 -25.13 14.42
C LEU A 462 16.49 -25.51 13.45
N ALA A 463 16.67 -25.27 12.15
CA ALA A 463 15.73 -25.66 11.12
C ALA A 463 15.84 -27.15 10.82
N ARG A 464 14.69 -27.76 10.52
CA ARG A 464 14.61 -29.16 10.09
C ARG A 464 14.91 -29.31 8.59
N PRO A 465 15.37 -30.49 8.13
CA PRO A 465 15.51 -30.75 6.70
C PRO A 465 14.16 -30.74 5.96
N TRP A 466 14.10 -30.05 4.81
CA TRP A 466 12.90 -30.01 3.95
C TRP A 466 12.91 -31.15 2.93
N ALA A 467 12.61 -32.37 3.36
CA ALA A 467 12.54 -33.53 2.47
C ALA A 467 11.30 -33.49 1.57
N LEU A 468 11.50 -33.72 0.26
CA LEU A 468 10.42 -33.72 -0.73
C LEU A 468 9.70 -35.08 -0.76
N PRO A 469 8.35 -35.09 -0.85
CA PRO A 469 7.61 -36.33 -1.04
C PRO A 469 8.03 -37.06 -2.33
N GLY A 470 8.26 -38.37 -2.23
CA GLY A 470 8.68 -39.21 -3.35
C GLY A 470 10.19 -39.42 -3.47
N THR A 471 11.02 -38.68 -2.71
CA THR A 471 12.47 -38.91 -2.69
C THR A 471 12.80 -40.24 -1.97
N PRO A 472 13.51 -41.19 -2.62
CA PRO A 472 13.79 -42.49 -2.02
C PRO A 472 14.67 -42.38 -0.75
N GLY A 473 14.40 -43.23 0.23
CA GLY A 473 15.12 -43.23 1.52
C GLY A 473 14.76 -42.09 2.48
N LEU A 474 13.84 -41.19 2.11
CA LEU A 474 13.40 -40.05 2.92
C LEU A 474 11.95 -40.15 3.42
N MET A 475 11.35 -41.34 3.40
CA MET A 475 9.97 -41.52 3.86
C MET A 475 9.81 -41.07 5.31
N HIS A 476 8.89 -40.14 5.55
CA HIS A 476 8.63 -39.58 6.88
C HIS A 476 7.18 -39.11 7.01
N ARG A 477 6.76 -38.80 8.24
CA ARG A 477 5.42 -38.31 8.56
C ARG A 477 5.50 -37.01 9.35
N LEU A 478 4.94 -35.94 8.77
CA LEU A 478 4.63 -34.73 9.52
C LEU A 478 3.16 -34.77 9.97
N GLY A 479 2.84 -34.08 11.05
CA GLY A 479 1.47 -34.00 11.57
C GLY A 479 1.38 -33.04 12.75
N SER A 480 0.16 -32.75 13.19
CA SER A 480 -0.14 -31.74 14.22
C SER A 480 0.20 -32.15 15.66
N LEU A 481 0.40 -33.44 15.93
CA LEU A 481 0.76 -33.92 17.27
C LEU A 481 2.23 -33.68 17.56
N GLU A 482 2.56 -33.42 18.83
CA GLU A 482 3.94 -33.20 19.30
C GLU A 482 4.88 -34.31 18.82
N LYS A 483 6.09 -33.88 18.47
CA LYS A 483 7.07 -34.68 17.76
C LYS A 483 8.28 -34.91 18.64
N GLN A 484 8.80 -36.13 18.61
CA GLN A 484 10.08 -36.44 19.22
C GLN A 484 11.20 -35.73 18.45
N ASP A 485 12.10 -35.08 19.18
CA ASP A 485 13.29 -34.45 18.59
C ASP A 485 14.10 -35.46 17.76
N GLY A 486 14.58 -35.04 16.59
CA GLY A 486 15.21 -35.90 15.60
C GLY A 486 14.22 -36.78 14.83
N SER A 487 13.61 -37.77 15.49
CA SER A 487 12.88 -38.86 14.80
C SER A 487 11.55 -38.43 14.17
N GLY A 488 10.87 -37.43 14.73
CA GLY A 488 9.53 -37.03 14.28
C GLY A 488 8.41 -38.00 14.61
N ASN A 489 8.67 -38.99 15.47
CA ASN A 489 7.60 -39.83 16.03
C ASN A 489 6.69 -39.01 16.93
N VAL A 490 5.46 -39.48 17.15
CA VAL A 490 4.57 -38.82 18.12
C VAL A 490 5.16 -39.03 19.51
N SER A 491 5.27 -37.97 20.29
CA SER A 491 5.75 -38.02 21.67
C SER A 491 4.81 -37.24 22.58
N TYR A 492 4.51 -37.83 23.73
CA TYR A 492 3.78 -37.19 24.83
C TYR A 492 4.66 -37.04 26.08
N ASP A 493 5.96 -37.30 25.92
CA ASP A 493 6.95 -37.15 26.97
C ASP A 493 7.09 -35.67 27.37
N PRO A 494 6.94 -35.32 28.67
CA PRO A 494 7.01 -33.94 29.15
C PRO A 494 8.32 -33.23 28.80
N ASP A 495 9.47 -33.89 29.01
CA ASP A 495 10.78 -33.29 28.77
C ASP A 495 11.02 -33.04 27.27
N ASN A 496 10.55 -33.96 26.42
CA ASN A 496 10.54 -33.75 24.97
C ASN A 496 9.65 -32.56 24.57
N HIS A 497 8.46 -32.42 25.19
CA HIS A 497 7.55 -31.32 24.87
C HIS A 497 8.18 -29.97 25.22
N GLU A 498 8.73 -29.82 26.44
CA GLU A 498 9.46 -28.62 26.85
C GLU A 498 10.60 -28.31 25.87
N ARG A 499 11.44 -29.30 25.58
CA ARG A 499 12.55 -29.16 24.63
C ARG A 499 12.10 -28.69 23.24
N MET A 500 11.02 -29.27 22.71
CA MET A 500 10.54 -28.94 21.36
C MET A 500 9.88 -27.55 21.32
N VAL A 501 9.21 -27.14 22.39
CA VAL A 501 8.72 -25.76 22.57
C VAL A 501 9.89 -24.78 22.56
N ASP A 502 10.92 -25.03 23.37
CA ASP A 502 12.12 -24.19 23.44
C ASP A 502 12.86 -24.11 22.09
N LEU A 503 12.98 -25.24 21.38
CA LEU A 503 13.62 -25.27 20.07
C LEU A 503 12.87 -24.39 19.06
N ARG A 504 11.54 -24.48 19.00
CA ARG A 504 10.73 -23.63 18.11
C ARG A 504 10.87 -22.15 18.47
N ALA A 505 10.85 -21.82 19.76
CA ALA A 505 11.03 -20.44 20.24
C ALA A 505 12.42 -19.89 19.90
N ARG A 506 13.49 -20.63 20.19
CA ARG A 506 14.88 -20.26 19.86
C ARG A 506 15.10 -20.12 18.36
N LYS A 507 14.50 -21.01 17.56
CA LYS A 507 14.55 -20.94 16.10
C LYS A 507 13.98 -19.62 15.57
N VAL A 508 12.85 -19.17 16.10
CA VAL A 508 12.27 -17.87 15.73
C VAL A 508 13.13 -16.71 16.25
N ALA A 509 13.68 -16.81 17.46
CA ALA A 509 14.59 -15.80 18.00
C ALA A 509 15.87 -15.63 17.14
N ASN A 510 16.39 -16.71 16.54
CA ASN A 510 17.53 -16.68 15.63
C ASN A 510 17.31 -15.82 14.38
N ALA A 511 16.05 -15.47 14.04
CA ALA A 511 15.76 -14.53 12.97
C ALA A 511 16.46 -13.18 13.17
N VAL A 512 16.79 -12.80 14.41
CA VAL A 512 17.53 -11.57 14.71
C VAL A 512 18.91 -11.53 14.02
N HIS A 513 19.51 -12.69 13.71
CA HIS A 513 20.79 -12.78 13.00
C HIS A 513 20.65 -12.70 11.47
N LEU A 514 19.42 -12.73 10.97
CA LEU A 514 19.09 -12.57 9.55
C LEU A 514 18.66 -11.14 9.22
N ILE A 515 18.41 -10.32 10.25
CA ILE A 515 17.94 -8.95 10.12
C ILE A 515 19.04 -7.99 10.56
N GLY A 516 19.11 -6.82 9.93
CA GLY A 516 20.06 -5.78 10.31
C GLY A 516 19.69 -5.06 11.62
N ASP A 517 20.63 -4.26 12.11
CA ASP A 517 20.38 -3.34 13.21
C ASP A 517 19.36 -2.27 12.83
N GLN A 518 18.56 -1.83 13.80
CA GLN A 518 17.65 -0.71 13.61
C GLN A 518 18.45 0.58 13.45
N SER A 519 18.19 1.33 12.38
CA SER A 519 18.76 2.66 12.16
C SER A 519 17.88 3.76 12.78
N VAL A 520 18.51 4.88 13.10
CA VAL A 520 17.86 6.10 13.55
C VAL A 520 18.18 7.23 12.59
N PHE A 521 17.19 8.06 12.31
CA PHE A 521 17.37 9.33 11.62
C PHE A 521 17.22 10.48 12.61
N GLY A 522 18.13 11.45 12.54
CA GLY A 522 18.26 12.50 13.54
C GLY A 522 19.37 12.19 14.54
N PRO A 523 19.42 12.88 15.69
CA PRO A 523 20.45 12.69 16.70
C PRO A 523 20.41 11.28 17.30
N ASP A 524 21.57 10.64 17.56
CA ASP A 524 21.65 9.30 18.16
C ASP A 524 21.16 9.21 19.62
N ARG A 525 21.02 10.37 20.28
CA ARG A 525 20.49 10.55 21.63
C ARG A 525 19.76 11.89 21.72
N GLY A 526 18.73 11.99 22.54
CA GLY A 526 18.00 13.26 22.67
C GLY A 526 16.78 13.19 23.57
N ARG A 527 15.96 14.24 23.53
CA ARG A 527 14.75 14.31 24.37
C ARG A 527 13.63 13.40 23.87
N LEU A 528 13.50 13.24 22.55
CA LEU A 528 12.36 12.55 21.95
C LEU A 528 12.79 11.66 20.77
N LEU A 529 12.38 10.39 20.84
CA LEU A 529 12.38 9.45 19.73
C LEU A 529 10.95 9.17 19.30
N ILE A 530 10.67 9.32 18.00
CA ILE A 530 9.47 8.76 17.40
C ILE A 530 9.79 7.35 16.92
N LEU A 531 9.01 6.37 17.34
CA LEU A 531 9.15 4.99 16.91
C LEU A 531 7.87 4.55 16.18
N SER A 532 7.98 4.35 14.87
CA SER A 532 6.84 4.04 14.00
C SER A 532 6.95 2.65 13.36
N TRP A 533 5.86 2.18 12.76
CA TRP A 533 5.82 0.90 12.03
C TRP A 533 4.73 0.89 10.94
N GLY A 534 4.87 0.03 9.93
CA GLY A 534 3.93 -0.07 8.81
C GLY A 534 3.81 1.22 7.98
N GLY A 535 2.65 1.48 7.38
CA GLY A 535 2.38 2.70 6.60
C GLY A 535 2.44 4.05 7.34
N THR A 536 2.89 4.10 8.61
CA THR A 536 3.11 5.36 9.34
C THR A 536 4.52 5.93 9.16
N GLN A 537 5.41 5.24 8.44
CA GLN A 537 6.79 5.68 8.21
C GLN A 537 6.86 7.11 7.65
N GLY A 538 6.14 7.35 6.55
CA GLY A 538 6.28 8.58 5.78
C GLY A 538 5.82 9.82 6.52
N VAL A 539 4.68 9.73 7.20
CA VAL A 539 4.14 10.82 8.03
C VAL A 539 5.07 11.16 9.20
N CYS A 540 5.68 10.15 9.83
CA CYS A 540 6.62 10.36 10.93
C CYS A 540 7.94 10.95 10.44
N ARG A 541 8.48 10.44 9.33
CA ARG A 541 9.70 10.97 8.68
C ARG A 541 9.53 12.44 8.34
N GLN A 542 8.45 12.79 7.67
CA GLN A 542 8.19 14.16 7.24
C GLN A 542 7.95 15.13 8.42
N ALA A 543 7.29 14.67 9.49
CA ALA A 543 7.14 15.48 10.70
C ALA A 543 8.50 15.75 11.37
N VAL A 544 9.36 14.74 11.50
CA VAL A 544 10.70 14.92 12.08
C VAL A 544 11.60 15.80 11.23
N GLU A 545 11.55 15.70 9.90
CA GLU A 545 12.28 16.61 9.00
C GLU A 545 11.87 18.07 9.20
N ARG A 546 10.56 18.34 9.28
CA ARG A 546 10.04 19.70 9.54
C ARG A 546 10.49 20.22 10.90
N MET A 547 10.39 19.40 11.94
CA MET A 547 10.80 19.79 13.30
C MET A 547 12.31 20.04 13.40
N ASN A 548 13.13 19.22 12.74
CA ASN A 548 14.57 19.44 12.66
C ASN A 548 14.92 20.70 11.87
N ALA A 549 14.17 21.03 10.80
CA ALA A 549 14.35 22.28 10.06
C ALA A 549 14.02 23.53 10.91
N GLU A 550 13.11 23.41 11.89
CA GLU A 550 12.84 24.43 12.92
C GLU A 550 13.86 24.44 14.08
N GLY A 551 14.91 23.61 14.01
CA GLY A 551 15.96 23.52 15.03
C GLY A 551 15.59 22.68 16.25
N LYS A 552 14.47 21.94 16.23
CA LYS A 552 14.10 21.00 17.32
C LYS A 552 14.81 19.67 17.10
N ALA A 553 15.60 19.20 18.06
CA ALA A 553 16.37 17.96 17.95
C ALA A 553 15.51 16.72 18.22
N VAL A 554 14.82 16.20 17.19
CA VAL A 554 13.92 15.03 17.27
C VAL A 554 14.45 13.90 16.40
N ALA A 555 14.40 12.67 16.94
CA ALA A 555 14.83 11.46 16.23
C ALA A 555 13.64 10.62 15.77
N HIS A 556 13.84 9.82 14.71
CA HIS A 556 12.86 8.86 14.21
C HIS A 556 13.52 7.52 13.86
N ALA A 557 12.98 6.44 14.43
CA ALA A 557 13.26 5.07 14.06
C ALA A 557 11.97 4.40 13.53
N HIS A 558 12.11 3.54 12.52
CA HIS A 558 10.99 2.85 11.88
C HIS A 558 11.23 1.34 11.89
N LEU A 559 10.34 0.59 12.53
CA LEU A 559 10.46 -0.87 12.66
C LEU A 559 9.84 -1.57 11.45
N ARG A 560 10.68 -2.26 10.67
CA ARG A 560 10.25 -3.26 9.68
C ARG A 560 10.04 -4.64 10.31
N HIS A 561 10.79 -4.96 11.37
CA HIS A 561 10.72 -6.24 12.08
C HIS A 561 10.01 -6.08 13.42
N LEU A 562 8.89 -6.77 13.58
CA LEU A 562 8.07 -6.69 14.80
C LEU A 562 8.24 -7.92 15.69
N HIS A 563 8.61 -9.07 15.09
CA HIS A 563 8.99 -10.26 15.85
C HIS A 563 10.01 -11.11 15.06
N PRO A 564 11.17 -11.43 15.66
CA PRO A 564 11.75 -10.74 16.81
C PRO A 564 12.02 -9.27 16.50
N LEU A 565 12.07 -8.44 17.54
CA LEU A 565 12.52 -7.04 17.41
C LEU A 565 14.04 -6.99 17.20
N PRO A 566 14.57 -5.96 16.51
CA PRO A 566 16.01 -5.78 16.31
C PRO A 566 16.80 -5.81 17.62
N SER A 567 18.00 -6.42 17.59
CA SER A 567 18.78 -6.69 18.81
C SER A 567 19.20 -5.41 19.55
N ASN A 568 19.52 -4.35 18.80
CA ASN A 568 19.96 -3.06 19.30
C ASN A 568 18.81 -2.13 19.75
N LEU A 569 17.54 -2.53 19.56
CA LEU A 569 16.40 -1.64 19.83
C LEU A 569 16.35 -1.20 21.29
N GLY A 570 16.65 -2.10 22.23
CA GLY A 570 16.67 -1.75 23.66
C GLY A 570 17.69 -0.66 24.00
N ASP A 571 18.85 -0.66 23.35
CA ASP A 571 19.88 0.38 23.52
C ASP A 571 19.44 1.71 22.91
N ILE A 572 18.84 1.68 21.72
CA ILE A 572 18.26 2.87 21.08
C ILE A 572 17.24 3.52 21.99
N LEU A 573 16.28 2.75 22.52
CA LEU A 573 15.21 3.29 23.36
C LEU A 573 15.74 3.98 24.63
N ARG A 574 16.84 3.48 25.20
CA ARG A 574 17.49 4.08 26.39
C ARG A 574 18.22 5.39 26.11
N ASN A 575 18.53 5.70 24.85
CA ASN A 575 19.21 6.94 24.48
C ASN A 575 18.28 8.17 24.46
N TYR A 576 16.99 7.99 24.74
CA TYR A 576 16.00 9.06 24.70
C TYR A 576 15.19 9.17 25.98
N GLU A 577 14.88 10.40 26.38
CA GLU A 577 14.07 10.67 27.59
C GLU A 577 12.60 10.26 27.41
N ARG A 578 12.05 10.47 26.21
CA ARG A 578 10.66 10.17 25.85
C ARG A 578 10.61 9.41 24.53
N ILE A 579 9.68 8.46 24.43
CA ILE A 579 9.44 7.67 23.23
C ILE A 579 7.98 7.87 22.81
N LEU A 580 7.75 8.48 21.65
CA LEU A 580 6.43 8.67 21.04
C LEU A 580 6.18 7.55 20.04
N VAL A 581 5.05 6.83 20.18
CA VAL A 581 4.67 5.74 19.27
C VAL A 581 3.31 6.07 18.64
N PRO A 582 3.31 6.57 17.38
CA PRO A 582 2.10 6.76 16.59
C PRO A 582 1.60 5.43 16.02
N GLU A 583 0.34 5.09 16.30
CA GLU A 583 -0.27 3.86 15.80
C GLU A 583 -1.68 4.08 15.26
N MET A 584 -2.00 3.48 14.11
CA MET A 584 -3.38 3.41 13.61
C MET A 584 -4.17 2.28 14.30
N ASN A 585 -4.05 2.19 15.62
CA ASN A 585 -4.69 1.23 16.51
C ASN A 585 -4.71 1.80 17.94
N SER A 586 -5.04 0.98 18.94
CA SER A 586 -5.13 1.37 20.36
C SER A 586 -3.84 1.20 21.18
N GLY A 587 -2.67 1.13 20.55
CA GLY A 587 -1.36 1.00 21.21
C GLY A 587 -0.80 -0.43 21.23
N GLN A 588 -0.92 -1.18 20.13
CA GLN A 588 -0.53 -2.59 20.07
C GLN A 588 0.99 -2.78 20.15
N LEU A 589 1.77 -2.01 19.39
CA LEU A 589 3.23 -2.03 19.48
C LEU A 589 3.68 -1.45 20.82
N ALA A 590 3.05 -0.37 21.28
CA ALA A 590 3.35 0.23 22.58
C ALA A 590 3.22 -0.79 23.72
N MET A 591 2.20 -1.66 23.69
CA MET A 591 2.04 -2.75 24.66
C MET A 591 3.23 -3.72 24.65
N ILE A 592 3.65 -4.15 23.46
CA ILE A 592 4.78 -5.10 23.29
C ILE A 592 6.09 -4.48 23.77
N LEU A 593 6.36 -3.22 23.42
CA LEU A 593 7.58 -2.52 23.79
C LEU A 593 7.68 -2.30 25.31
N ARG A 594 6.59 -1.87 25.96
CA ARG A 594 6.54 -1.75 27.43
C ARG A 594 6.80 -3.10 28.11
N ALA A 595 6.16 -4.16 27.63
CA ALA A 595 6.33 -5.51 28.19
C ALA A 595 7.77 -6.03 28.05
N ARG A 596 8.46 -5.73 26.93
CA ARG A 596 9.80 -6.25 26.65
C ARG A 596 10.93 -5.42 27.23
N TYR A 597 10.81 -4.10 27.23
CA TYR A 597 11.93 -3.20 27.56
C TYR A 597 11.71 -2.35 28.82
N LEU A 598 10.51 -2.39 29.43
CA LEU A 598 10.16 -1.56 30.60
C LEU A 598 10.40 -0.06 30.39
N VAL A 599 10.21 0.41 29.16
CA VAL A 599 10.32 1.84 28.80
C VAL A 599 8.96 2.51 28.89
N ASP A 600 8.92 3.77 29.31
CA ASP A 600 7.70 4.57 29.22
C ASP A 600 7.47 5.02 27.78
N ILE A 601 6.22 5.01 27.34
CA ILE A 601 5.83 5.29 25.97
C ILE A 601 4.68 6.30 25.97
N ILE A 602 4.81 7.34 25.15
CA ILE A 602 3.72 8.25 24.81
C ILE A 602 3.00 7.64 23.62
N SER A 603 1.80 7.12 23.84
CA SER A 603 1.01 6.47 22.79
C SER A 603 0.17 7.50 22.04
N LEU A 604 0.40 7.66 20.74
CA LEU A 604 -0.42 8.47 19.85
C LEU A 604 -1.31 7.55 19.01
N ASN A 605 -2.51 7.27 19.54
CA ASN A 605 -3.38 6.21 19.02
C ASN A 605 -4.52 6.76 18.16
N ARG A 606 -4.75 6.18 16.99
CA ARG A 606 -5.83 6.58 16.07
C ARG A 606 -6.56 5.38 15.48
N VAL A 607 -7.85 5.28 15.82
CA VAL A 607 -8.76 4.24 15.32
C VAL A 607 -9.90 4.93 14.57
N ARG A 608 -9.59 5.51 13.41
CA ARG A 608 -10.52 6.35 12.63
C ARG A 608 -10.68 5.93 11.17
N GLY A 609 -10.09 4.80 10.77
CA GLY A 609 -10.13 4.34 9.38
C GLY A 609 -9.49 5.32 8.38
N ARG A 610 -8.47 6.06 8.81
CA ARG A 610 -7.76 7.07 8.00
C ARG A 610 -6.28 7.11 8.39
N PRO A 611 -5.37 7.38 7.44
CA PRO A 611 -3.96 7.65 7.74
C PRO A 611 -3.81 8.85 8.67
N PHE A 612 -2.69 8.90 9.38
CA PHE A 612 -2.26 10.11 10.09
C PHE A 612 -2.01 11.25 9.12
N MET A 613 -2.23 12.47 9.61
CA MET A 613 -1.72 13.68 8.99
C MET A 613 -0.38 14.05 9.63
N VAL A 614 0.51 14.68 8.85
CA VAL A 614 1.81 15.19 9.33
C VAL A 614 1.61 16.17 10.48
N ARG A 615 0.63 17.08 10.38
CA ARG A 615 0.31 18.04 11.45
C ARG A 615 0.00 17.36 12.78
N GLU A 616 -0.68 16.21 12.76
CA GLU A 616 -1.06 15.50 13.98
C GLU A 616 0.18 14.91 14.69
N ILE A 617 1.20 14.52 13.91
CA ILE A 617 2.48 14.08 14.47
C ILE A 617 3.25 15.29 15.00
N ILE A 618 3.27 16.42 14.30
CA ILE A 618 3.93 17.66 14.74
C ILE A 618 3.34 18.14 16.07
N ASP A 619 2.02 18.24 16.18
CA ASP A 619 1.34 18.67 17.41
C ASP A 619 1.73 17.77 18.60
N ALA A 620 1.77 16.45 18.37
CA ALA A 620 2.18 15.48 19.39
C ALA A 620 3.67 15.59 19.76
N ILE A 621 4.55 15.90 18.80
CA ILE A 621 5.96 16.17 19.07
C ILE A 621 6.10 17.42 19.94
N GLU A 622 5.39 18.50 19.61
CA GLU A 622 5.44 19.75 20.37
C GLU A 622 4.95 19.56 21.81
N GLU A 623 3.82 18.87 21.99
CA GLU A 623 3.31 18.50 23.31
C GLU A 623 4.30 17.61 24.07
N SER A 624 4.99 16.70 23.38
CA SER A 624 6.00 15.82 24.00
C SER A 624 7.31 16.52 24.33
N LEU A 625 7.61 17.69 23.74
CA LEU A 625 8.80 18.49 24.04
C LEU A 625 8.56 19.57 25.09
N ALA A 626 7.30 19.97 25.28
CA ALA A 626 6.85 20.76 26.43
C ALA A 626 7.08 19.99 27.74
#